data_AF-A0A166GAM9-F1
#
_entry.id   AF-A0A166GAM9-F1
#
_cell.length_a   1.000
_cell.length_b   1.000
_cell.length_c   1.000
_cell.angle_alpha   90.00
_cell.angle_beta   90.00
_cell.angle_gamma   90.00
#
_symmetry.space_group_name_H-M   'P 1'
#
loop_
_entity.id
_entity.type
_entity.pdbx_description
1 polymer ?
#
loop_
_entity_poly.entity_id
_entity_poly.type
_entity_poly.pdbx_seq_one_letter_code
_entity_poly.pdbx_strand_id
1 'polypeptide(L)'
;MARPISYTNSTLVVRLKLDDEESSTACWDSLFQLHSCTSEVILFFLNGETYLGQSCCRAIRIIEHDCWPSMLGSLGFTSEEGDILRGYCDASNSTVSPPPHNTNAME
;
A
#
# COMPACT_ATOMS: atom_id res chain seq x y z
N MET A 1 43.72 -22.36 -2.12
CA MET A 1 42.31 -22.73 -1.85
C MET A 1 41.50 -21.44 -1.95
N ALA A 2 40.69 -21.28 -3.00
CA ALA A 2 39.89 -20.07 -3.23
C ALA A 2 38.66 -20.09 -2.32
N ARG A 3 38.41 -19.00 -1.58
CA ARG A 3 37.19 -18.82 -0.77
C ARG A 3 35.99 -18.61 -1.70
N PRO A 4 34.86 -19.30 -1.53
CA PRO A 4 33.66 -19.02 -2.30
C PRO A 4 33.08 -17.67 -1.87
N ILE A 5 32.82 -16.80 -2.85
CA ILE A 5 32.18 -15.49 -2.64
C ILE A 5 30.67 -15.72 -2.53
N SER A 6 30.22 -16.25 -1.39
CA SER A 6 28.79 -16.34 -1.05
C SER A 6 28.40 -15.11 -0.23
N TYR A 7 28.43 -13.93 -0.85
CA TYR A 7 28.09 -12.68 -0.18
C TYR A 7 27.74 -11.65 -1.25
N THR A 8 26.44 -11.43 -1.51
CA THR A 8 25.89 -10.19 -2.11
C THR A 8 24.39 -10.31 -2.44
N ASN A 9 23.88 -11.51 -2.77
CA ASN A 9 22.47 -11.64 -3.18
C ASN A 9 21.48 -11.60 -2.00
N SER A 10 21.87 -12.02 -0.79
CA SER A 10 20.94 -12.12 0.35
C SER A 10 20.43 -10.78 0.87
N THR A 11 21.21 -9.70 0.79
CA THR A 11 20.77 -8.39 1.30
C THR A 11 19.79 -7.72 0.35
N LEU A 12 20.01 -7.84 -0.95
CA LEU A 12 19.12 -7.26 -1.97
C LEU A 12 17.79 -8.01 -2.04
N VAL A 13 17.83 -9.33 -1.98
CA VAL A 13 16.63 -10.18 -1.96
C VAL A 13 15.76 -9.89 -0.73
N VAL A 14 16.37 -9.73 0.45
CA VAL A 14 15.64 -9.33 1.67
C VAL A 14 15.07 -7.91 1.58
N ARG A 15 15.80 -6.98 0.96
CA ARG A 15 15.35 -5.59 0.77
C ARG A 15 14.23 -5.45 -0.25
N LEU A 16 14.25 -6.27 -1.30
CA LEU A 16 13.23 -6.32 -2.35
C LEU A 16 12.14 -7.37 -2.06
N LYS A 17 12.26 -8.12 -0.96
CA LYS A 17 11.35 -9.19 -0.52
C LYS A 17 11.07 -10.25 -1.61
N LEU A 18 12.09 -10.60 -2.40
CA LEU A 18 11.95 -11.51 -3.55
C LEU A 18 11.89 -13.01 -3.17
N ASP A 19 12.04 -13.35 -1.89
CA ASP A 19 11.98 -14.75 -1.43
C ASP A 19 10.57 -15.37 -1.54
N ASP A 20 9.54 -14.53 -1.60
CA ASP A 20 8.15 -14.93 -1.85
C ASP A 20 7.74 -14.46 -3.25
N GLU A 21 7.86 -15.34 -4.24
CA GLU A 21 7.45 -15.08 -5.64
C GLU A 21 5.97 -14.64 -5.71
N GLU A 22 5.10 -15.23 -4.88
CA GLU A 22 3.70 -14.84 -4.76
C GLU A 22 3.54 -13.40 -4.23
N SER A 23 4.26 -13.06 -3.16
CA SER A 23 4.29 -11.70 -2.59
C SER A 23 4.83 -10.67 -3.59
N SER A 24 5.86 -11.06 -4.35
CA SER A 24 6.43 -10.22 -5.40
C SER A 24 5.39 -9.87 -6.47
N THR A 25 4.61 -10.85 -6.93
CA THR A 25 3.53 -10.58 -7.92
C THR A 25 2.40 -9.70 -7.36
N ALA A 26 2.02 -9.89 -6.09
CA ALA A 26 1.02 -9.05 -5.43
C ALA A 26 1.50 -7.60 -5.27
N CYS A 27 2.79 -7.39 -5.03
CA CYS A 27 3.40 -6.07 -4.97
C CYS A 27 3.41 -5.36 -6.31
N TRP A 28 3.75 -6.08 -7.39
CA TRP A 28 3.68 -5.52 -8.73
C TRP A 28 2.25 -5.20 -9.15
N ASP A 29 1.30 -6.08 -8.87
CA ASP A 29 -0.12 -5.85 -9.16
C ASP A 29 -0.66 -4.63 -8.40
N SER A 30 -0.35 -4.55 -7.10
CA SER A 30 -0.74 -3.40 -6.26
C SER A 30 -0.09 -2.10 -6.74
N LEU A 31 1.16 -2.14 -7.22
CA LEU A 31 1.81 -0.98 -7.81
C LEU A 31 1.09 -0.50 -9.06
N PHE A 32 0.71 -1.41 -9.97
CA PHE A 32 -0.06 -1.04 -11.16
C PHE A 32 -1.43 -0.49 -10.81
N GLN A 33 -2.08 -1.03 -9.77
CA GLN A 33 -3.31 -0.47 -9.24
C GLN A 33 -3.09 0.94 -8.68
N LEU A 34 -2.02 1.17 -7.92
CA LEU A 34 -1.69 2.50 -7.39
C LEU A 34 -1.44 3.52 -8.53
N HIS A 35 -0.77 3.09 -9.60
CA HIS A 35 -0.56 3.92 -10.79
C HIS A 35 -1.88 4.27 -11.50
N SER A 36 -2.88 3.39 -11.48
CA SER A 36 -4.21 3.72 -12.02
C SER A 36 -4.93 4.83 -11.22
N CYS A 37 -4.59 4.96 -9.94
CA CYS A 37 -5.17 5.93 -9.02
C CYS A 37 -4.39 7.26 -8.96
N THR A 38 -3.36 7.47 -9.79
CA THR A 38 -2.55 8.69 -9.79
C THR A 38 -3.41 9.96 -9.92
N SER A 39 -4.53 9.93 -10.64
CA SER A 39 -5.44 11.07 -10.70
C SER A 39 -6.10 11.38 -9.35
N GLU A 40 -6.56 10.36 -8.62
CA GLU A 40 -7.19 10.52 -7.30
C GLU A 40 -6.18 11.04 -6.29
N VAL A 41 -4.95 10.50 -6.33
CA VAL A 41 -3.86 10.91 -5.46
C VAL A 41 -3.39 12.34 -5.73
N ILE A 42 -3.27 12.74 -7.01
CA ILE A 42 -2.95 14.13 -7.37
C ILE A 42 -4.06 15.07 -6.89
N LEU A 43 -5.33 14.73 -7.10
CA LEU A 43 -6.46 15.55 -6.66
C LEU A 43 -6.50 15.69 -5.12
N PHE A 44 -6.20 14.61 -4.41
CA PHE A 44 -6.10 14.58 -2.95
C PHE A 44 -5.11 15.63 -2.43
N PHE A 45 -3.90 15.71 -3.02
CA PHE A 45 -2.88 16.68 -2.61
C PHE A 45 -3.12 18.09 -3.15
N LEU A 46 -3.66 18.25 -4.37
CA LEU A 46 -3.88 19.58 -4.98
C LEU A 46 -5.09 20.33 -4.44
N ASN A 47 -6.20 19.63 -4.19
CA ASN A 47 -7.46 20.25 -3.78
C ASN A 47 -7.75 20.06 -2.30
N GLY A 48 -7.06 19.12 -1.63
CA GLY A 48 -7.45 18.67 -0.30
C GLY A 48 -8.81 17.94 -0.30
N GLU A 49 -9.36 17.65 -1.49
CA GLU A 49 -10.59 16.88 -1.64
C GLU A 49 -10.24 15.40 -1.49
N THR A 50 -10.66 14.85 -0.36
CA THR A 50 -10.19 13.58 0.16
C THR A 50 -11.07 12.43 -0.30
N TYR A 51 -10.98 12.03 -1.56
CA TYR A 51 -11.61 10.79 -2.00
C TYR A 51 -10.60 9.91 -2.73
N LEU A 52 -10.07 8.94 -2.00
CA LEU A 52 -9.40 7.78 -2.58
C LEU A 52 -10.39 6.63 -2.61
N GLY A 53 -10.60 6.05 -3.78
CA GLY A 53 -11.45 4.90 -3.96
C GLY A 53 -10.97 3.69 -3.16
N GLN A 54 -11.89 2.75 -2.90
CA GLN A 54 -11.59 1.55 -2.13
C GLN A 54 -10.48 0.69 -2.77
N SER A 55 -10.40 0.66 -4.11
CA SER A 55 -9.31 0.01 -4.84
C SER A 55 -7.96 0.72 -4.61
N CYS A 56 -7.94 2.05 -4.66
CA CYS A 56 -6.76 2.85 -4.35
C CYS A 56 -6.26 2.56 -2.94
N CYS A 57 -7.15 2.58 -1.95
CA CYS A 57 -6.78 2.34 -0.57
C CYS A 57 -6.32 0.90 -0.31
N ARG A 58 -6.87 -0.08 -1.02
CA ARG A 58 -6.37 -1.46 -0.96
C ARG A 58 -4.93 -1.54 -1.50
N ALA A 59 -4.66 -0.93 -2.64
CA ALA A 59 -3.33 -0.92 -3.24
C ALA A 59 -2.30 -0.24 -2.32
N ILE A 60 -2.64 0.91 -1.74
CA ILE A 60 -1.79 1.63 -0.77
C ILE A 60 -1.43 0.73 0.41
N ARG A 61 -2.39 0.03 1.00
CA ARG A 61 -2.13 -0.85 2.16
C ARG A 61 -1.19 -2.01 1.81
N ILE A 62 -1.41 -2.66 0.68
CA ILE A 62 -0.55 -3.78 0.26
C ILE A 62 0.88 -3.26 0.04
N ILE A 63 1.03 -2.11 -0.61
CA ILE A 63 2.37 -1.55 -0.87
C ILE A 63 3.07 -1.15 0.43
N GLU A 64 2.36 -0.52 1.36
CA GLU A 64 2.92 -0.01 2.61
C GLU A 64 3.23 -1.10 3.66
N HIS A 65 2.50 -2.22 3.64
CA HIS A 65 2.63 -3.28 4.64
C HIS A 65 3.42 -4.49 4.14
N ASP A 66 3.14 -4.90 2.90
CA ASP A 66 3.61 -6.18 2.36
C ASP A 66 4.74 -5.99 1.34
N CYS A 67 4.85 -4.78 0.77
CA CYS A 67 5.85 -4.47 -0.24
C CYS A 67 7.01 -3.64 0.30
N TRP A 68 7.93 -3.36 -0.61
CA TRP A 68 9.19 -2.70 -0.31
C TRP A 68 8.92 -1.19 -0.13
N PRO A 69 9.34 -0.59 1.00
CA PRO A 69 9.05 0.81 1.30
C PRO A 69 9.54 1.79 0.22
N SER A 70 10.61 1.41 -0.50
CA SER A 70 11.18 2.20 -1.59
C SER A 70 10.40 2.13 -2.91
N MET A 71 9.35 1.30 -3.01
CA MET A 71 8.62 1.12 -4.26
C MET A 71 7.74 2.32 -4.61
N LEU A 72 7.11 2.94 -3.60
CA LEU A 72 6.37 4.20 -3.75
C LEU A 72 7.25 5.32 -4.32
N GLY A 73 8.51 5.38 -3.91
CA GLY A 73 9.50 6.32 -4.43
C GLY A 73 9.74 6.20 -5.94
N SER A 74 9.57 5.01 -6.51
CA SER A 74 9.72 4.80 -7.96
C SER A 74 8.56 5.40 -8.76
N LEU A 75 7.41 5.64 -8.12
CA LEU A 75 6.26 6.36 -8.68
C LEU A 75 6.30 7.86 -8.40
N GLY A 76 7.37 8.35 -7.75
CA GLY A 76 7.53 9.76 -7.41
C GLY A 76 6.94 10.16 -6.06
N PHE A 77 6.50 9.22 -5.23
CA PHE A 77 6.05 9.50 -3.86
C PHE A 77 7.23 9.63 -2.89
N THR A 78 7.16 10.62 -2.02
CA THR A 78 8.00 10.71 -0.83
C THR A 78 7.48 9.78 0.27
N SER A 79 8.33 9.47 1.25
CA SER A 79 7.92 8.69 2.43
C SER A 79 6.77 9.36 3.19
N GLU A 80 6.79 10.68 3.29
CA GLU A 80 5.78 11.46 4.00
C GLU A 80 4.43 11.42 3.27
N GLU A 81 4.43 11.51 1.93
CA GLU A 81 3.21 11.33 1.14
C GLU A 81 2.63 9.91 1.26
N GLY A 82 3.48 8.87 1.31
CA GLY A 82 3.06 7.50 1.59
C GLY A 82 2.38 7.35 2.95
N ASP A 83 2.98 7.93 4.00
CA ASP A 83 2.42 7.95 5.36
C ASP A 83 1.04 8.63 5.43
N ILE A 84 0.87 9.74 4.72
CA ILE A 84 -0.41 10.47 4.65
C ILE A 84 -1.47 9.62 3.97
N LEU A 85 -1.15 9.00 2.83
CA LEU A 85 -2.07 8.15 2.06
C LEU A 85 -2.51 6.93 2.89
N ARG A 86 -1.58 6.28 3.58
CA ARG A 86 -1.85 5.17 4.51
C ARG A 86 -2.82 5.60 5.60
N GLY A 87 -2.52 6.72 6.28
CA GLY A 87 -3.34 7.24 7.37
C GLY A 87 -4.77 7.56 6.94
N TYR A 88 -4.95 8.14 5.76
CA TYR A 88 -6.27 8.37 5.18
C TYR A 88 -7.02 7.04 4.94
N CYS A 89 -6.35 6.09 4.30
CA CYS A 89 -6.96 4.82 3.96
C CYS A 89 -7.32 3.99 5.19
N ASP A 90 -6.57 4.04 6.28
CA ASP A 90 -6.91 3.32 7.50
C ASP A 90 -8.12 3.95 8.23
N ALA A 91 -8.23 5.28 8.19
CA ALA A 91 -9.40 5.99 8.72
C ALA A 91 -10.69 5.69 7.91
N SER A 92 -10.60 5.58 6.59
CA SER A 92 -11.75 5.28 5.72
C SER A 92 -12.32 3.87 5.91
N ASN A 93 -11.54 2.92 6.43
CA ASN A 93 -12.05 1.58 6.79
C ASN A 93 -12.93 1.61 8.05
N SER A 94 -12.60 2.51 8.97
CA SER A 94 -13.22 2.61 10.29
C SER A 94 -14.64 3.17 10.22
N THR A 95 -14.96 3.94 9.17
CA THR A 95 -16.29 4.50 8.92
C THR A 95 -17.25 3.52 8.22
N VAL A 96 -16.77 2.35 7.80
CA VAL A 96 -17.57 1.31 7.10
C VAL A 96 -17.96 0.16 8.03
N SER A 97 -17.79 0.29 9.36
CA SER A 97 -18.44 -0.64 10.29
C SER A 97 -19.93 -0.29 10.36
N PRO A 98 -20.86 -1.17 9.91
CA PRO A 98 -22.28 -0.89 10.03
C PRO A 98 -22.63 -0.71 11.51
N PRO A 99 -23.51 0.25 11.88
CA PRO A 99 -24.00 0.35 13.24
C PRO A 99 -24.60 -0.99 13.66
N PRO A 100 -24.44 -1.43 14.93
CA PRO A 100 -25.07 -2.66 15.39
C PRO A 100 -26.58 -2.52 15.17
N HIS A 101 -27.12 -3.37 14.30
CA HIS A 101 -28.56 -3.47 14.09
C HIS A 101 -29.16 -3.96 15.40
N ASN A 102 -29.68 -3.02 16.20
CA ASN A 102 -30.42 -3.30 17.41
C ASN A 102 -31.79 -3.86 17.03
N THR A 103 -31.80 -5.10 16.59
CA THR A 103 -33.04 -5.87 16.48
C THR A 103 -33.46 -6.16 17.91
N ASN A 104 -34.23 -5.26 18.54
CA ASN A 104 -35.22 -5.49 19.60
C ASN A 104 -35.73 -4.14 20.15
N ALA A 105 -36.77 -3.61 19.51
CA ALA A 105 -37.71 -2.68 20.12
C ALA A 105 -39.12 -3.04 19.61
N MET A 106 -39.96 -3.55 20.54
CA MET A 106 -41.45 -3.66 20.54
C MET A 106 -42.13 -4.22 19.27
N GLU A 107 -43.00 -5.22 19.32
CA GLU A 107 -43.97 -5.69 20.31
C GLU A 107 -44.36 -7.14 19.96
#